data_AF-F5XN54-F1
#
_entry.id   AF-F5XN54-F1
#
_cell.length_a   1.000
_cell.length_b   1.000
_cell.length_c   1.000
_cell.angle_alpha   90.00
_cell.angle_beta   90.00
_cell.angle_gamma   90.00
#
_symmetry.space_group_name_H-M   'P 1'
#
loop_
_entity.id
_entity.type
_entity.pdbx_description
1 polymer ?
#
loop_
_entity_poly.entity_id
_entity_poly.type
_entity_poly.pdbx_seq_one_letter_code
_entity_poly.pdbx_strand_id
1 'polypeptide(L)'
;MSETESRSPESGPKEPISRLLATIAGQARRTNQVRIEQLRAALERAGEHGLDRAGWGVAERTAHQLAGSAGTFGFAGVSERARQLEHFFADTAGTTPDPERLTAARVALEEASAQLADDLQLDY
;
A
#
# COMPACT_ATOMS: atom_id res chain seq x y z
N MET A 1 -24.39 -48.91 -32.60
CA MET A 1 -22.98 -49.11 -32.20
C MET A 1 -22.30 -47.75 -32.40
N SER A 2 -22.41 -46.88 -31.38
CA SER A 2 -21.40 -46.61 -30.32
C SER A 2 -20.37 -45.61 -30.86
N GLU A 3 -20.54 -44.32 -30.56
CA GLU A 3 -19.94 -43.59 -29.43
C GLU A 3 -18.49 -43.17 -29.70
N THR A 4 -18.26 -41.86 -29.81
CA THR A 4 -17.11 -41.17 -29.21
C THR A 4 -17.44 -39.68 -29.11
N GLU A 5 -18.22 -39.31 -28.08
CA GLU A 5 -18.17 -37.96 -27.53
C GLU A 5 -16.81 -37.78 -26.84
N SER A 6 -15.88 -37.08 -27.50
CA SER A 6 -14.71 -36.53 -26.81
C SER A 6 -15.16 -35.38 -25.91
N ARG A 7 -15.57 -35.70 -24.68
CA ARG A 7 -15.63 -34.72 -23.60
C ARG A 7 -14.19 -34.34 -23.21
N SER A 8 -13.79 -33.13 -23.60
CA SER A 8 -12.62 -32.45 -23.04
C SER A 8 -12.71 -32.38 -21.51
N PRO A 9 -11.57 -32.47 -20.80
CA PRO A 9 -11.55 -32.63 -19.35
C PRO A 9 -12.08 -31.37 -18.65
N GLU A 10 -12.91 -31.63 -17.65
CA GLU A 10 -13.51 -30.70 -16.72
C GLU A 10 -12.53 -29.62 -16.23
N SER A 11 -12.94 -28.36 -16.40
CA SER A 11 -12.43 -27.26 -15.58
C SER A 11 -12.96 -27.42 -14.14
N GLY A 12 -12.33 -28.31 -13.37
CA GLY A 12 -12.53 -28.43 -11.92
C GLY A 12 -12.13 -27.15 -11.14
N PRO A 13 -12.38 -27.11 -9.82
CA PRO A 13 -12.72 -25.93 -9.01
C PRO A 13 -11.53 -24.98 -8.69
N LYS A 14 -10.87 -24.44 -9.72
CA LYS A 14 -9.82 -23.42 -9.56
C LYS A 14 -10.37 -21.99 -9.54
N GLU A 15 -11.56 -21.77 -10.09
CA GLU A 15 -12.23 -20.46 -10.12
C GLU A 15 -12.66 -19.89 -8.74
N PRO A 16 -13.09 -20.70 -7.75
CA PRO A 16 -13.52 -20.16 -6.45
C PRO A 16 -12.37 -19.55 -5.65
N ILE A 17 -11.20 -20.19 -5.69
CA ILE A 17 -10.01 -19.72 -4.94
C ILE A 17 -9.42 -18.48 -5.62
N SER A 18 -9.33 -18.45 -6.95
CA SER A 18 -8.79 -17.26 -7.66
C SER A 18 -9.68 -16.03 -7.45
N ARG A 19 -11.00 -16.17 -7.48
CA ARG A 19 -11.94 -15.06 -7.16
C ARG A 19 -11.80 -14.57 -5.72
N LEU A 20 -11.61 -15.49 -4.77
CA LEU A 20 -11.37 -15.11 -3.38
C LEU A 20 -10.06 -14.33 -3.24
N LEU A 21 -8.97 -14.80 -3.86
CA LEU A 21 -7.68 -14.11 -3.84
C LEU A 21 -7.77 -12.72 -4.47
N ALA A 22 -8.45 -12.59 -5.61
CA ALA A 22 -8.71 -11.30 -6.24
C ALA A 22 -9.50 -10.35 -5.33
N THR A 23 -10.50 -10.88 -4.62
CA THR A 23 -11.29 -10.10 -3.64
C THR A 23 -10.41 -9.58 -2.49
N ILE A 24 -9.54 -10.44 -1.95
CA ILE A 24 -8.62 -10.08 -0.87
C ILE A 24 -7.61 -9.04 -1.36
N ALA A 25 -7.03 -9.22 -2.55
CA ALA A 25 -6.11 -8.27 -3.16
C ALA A 25 -6.76 -6.89 -3.39
N GLY A 26 -7.99 -6.86 -3.92
CA GLY A 26 -8.76 -5.63 -4.09
C GLY A 26 -9.06 -4.92 -2.76
N GLN A 27 -9.32 -5.68 -1.69
CA GLN A 27 -9.51 -5.12 -0.34
C GLN A 27 -8.22 -4.54 0.23
N ALA A 28 -7.10 -5.26 0.06
CA ALA A 28 -5.80 -4.78 0.50
C ALA A 28 -5.39 -3.50 -0.22
N ARG A 29 -5.63 -3.43 -1.54
CA ARG A 29 -5.40 -2.23 -2.35
C ARG A 29 -6.19 -1.03 -1.80
N ARG A 30 -7.50 -1.16 -1.59
CA ARG A 30 -8.34 -0.09 -1.01
C ARG A 30 -7.85 0.35 0.37
N THR A 31 -7.45 -0.61 1.20
CA THR A 31 -6.93 -0.32 2.53
C THR A 31 -5.59 0.44 2.45
N ASN A 32 -4.72 0.07 1.51
CA ASN A 32 -3.46 0.77 1.26
C ASN A 32 -3.68 2.21 0.78
N GLN A 33 -4.70 2.47 -0.05
CA GLN A 33 -5.08 3.83 -0.44
C GLN A 33 -5.50 4.69 0.77
N VAL A 34 -6.29 4.13 1.68
CA VAL A 34 -6.68 4.83 2.92
C VAL A 34 -5.46 5.16 3.77
N ARG A 35 -4.48 4.24 3.88
CA ARG A 35 -3.23 4.50 4.61
C ARG A 35 -2.41 5.60 3.97
N ILE A 36 -2.33 5.65 2.63
CA ILE A 36 -1.65 6.74 1.91
C ILE A 36 -2.28 8.08 2.26
N GLU A 37 -3.60 8.18 2.28
CA GLU A 37 -4.30 9.42 2.66
C GLU A 37 -4.03 9.83 4.11
N GLN A 38 -4.01 8.85 5.03
CA GLN A 38 -3.67 9.10 6.43
C GLN A 38 -2.24 9.65 6.59
N LEU A 39 -1.29 9.12 5.80
CA LEU A 39 0.10 9.58 5.79
C LEU A 39 0.22 10.97 5.16
N ARG A 40 -0.56 11.29 4.12
CA ARG A 40 -0.62 12.62 3.51
C ARG A 40 -1.01 13.66 4.55
N ALA A 41 -2.12 13.43 5.24
CA ALA A 41 -2.59 14.32 6.30
C ALA A 41 -1.58 14.45 7.46
N ALA A 42 -0.80 13.39 7.75
CA ALA A 42 0.27 13.47 8.74
C ALA A 42 1.43 14.35 8.29
N LEU A 43 1.88 14.25 7.03
CA LEU A 43 2.95 15.08 6.46
C LEU A 43 2.54 16.56 6.29
N GLU A 44 1.27 16.83 6.06
CA GLU A 44 0.72 18.20 6.08
C GLU A 44 0.83 18.81 7.48
N ARG A 45 0.27 18.12 8.49
CA ARG A 45 0.35 18.57 9.89
C ARG A 45 1.79 18.73 10.38
N ALA A 46 2.69 17.82 9.99
CA ALA A 46 4.10 17.89 10.34
C ALA A 46 4.77 19.18 9.82
N GLY A 47 4.34 19.69 8.67
CA GLY A 47 4.89 20.92 8.07
C GLY A 47 4.25 22.21 8.59
N GLU A 48 2.97 22.20 8.95
CA GLU A 48 2.23 23.43 9.33
C GLU A 48 2.22 23.70 10.84
N HIS A 49 2.06 22.64 11.64
CA HIS A 49 1.77 22.76 13.07
C HIS A 49 2.70 21.90 13.93
N GLY A 50 3.47 21.01 13.31
CA GLY A 50 4.17 19.93 13.98
C GLY A 50 3.21 18.81 14.38
N LEU A 51 3.75 17.60 14.56
CA LEU A 51 3.05 16.47 15.15
C LEU A 51 3.49 16.30 16.60
N ASP A 52 2.56 15.92 17.47
CA ASP A 52 2.90 15.43 18.80
C ASP A 52 3.49 14.00 18.74
N ARG A 53 4.05 13.52 19.85
CA ARG A 53 4.66 12.18 19.92
C ARG A 53 3.69 11.08 19.52
N ALA A 54 2.41 11.21 19.89
CA ALA A 54 1.39 10.24 19.54
C ALA A 54 1.13 10.22 18.02
N GLY A 55 1.05 11.39 17.38
CA GLY A 55 0.90 11.56 15.95
C GLY A 55 2.06 10.97 15.15
N TRP A 56 3.30 11.20 15.59
CA TRP A 56 4.49 10.57 14.99
C TRP A 56 4.39 9.04 15.04
N GLY A 57 4.09 8.47 16.20
CA GLY A 57 3.98 7.01 16.34
C GLY A 57 2.80 6.40 15.59
N VAL A 58 1.69 7.13 15.42
CA VAL A 58 0.58 6.70 14.56
C VAL A 58 1.01 6.66 13.10
N ALA A 59 1.68 7.71 12.62
CA ALA A 59 2.14 7.78 11.24
C ALA A 59 3.19 6.71 10.92
N GLU A 60 4.15 6.47 11.81
CA GLU A 60 5.13 5.38 11.73
C GLU A 60 4.43 4.03 11.56
N ARG A 61 3.49 3.69 12.45
CA ARG A 61 2.75 2.41 12.38
C ARG A 61 1.92 2.31 11.10
N THR A 62 1.32 3.39 10.63
CA THR A 62 0.56 3.40 9.37
C THR A 62 1.49 3.12 8.19
N ALA A 63 2.70 3.71 8.17
CA ALA A 63 3.71 3.45 7.15
C ALA A 63 4.21 1.99 7.19
N HIS A 64 4.47 1.45 8.38
CA HIS A 64 4.82 0.04 8.59
C HIS A 64 3.75 -0.91 8.03
N GLN A 65 2.47 -0.66 8.35
CA GLN A 65 1.37 -1.47 7.85
C GLN A 65 1.21 -1.38 6.33
N LEU A 66 1.41 -0.19 5.77
CA LEU A 66 1.42 0.00 4.32
C LEU A 66 2.55 -0.81 3.69
N ALA A 67 3.77 -0.74 4.22
CA ALA A 67 4.93 -1.48 3.73
C ALA A 67 4.70 -3.00 3.74
N GLY A 68 4.22 -3.54 4.87
CA GLY A 68 3.96 -4.97 5.01
C GLY A 68 2.81 -5.47 4.12
N SER A 69 1.71 -4.72 4.07
CA SER A 69 0.57 -5.02 3.18
C SER A 69 1.01 -4.97 1.71
N ALA A 70 1.67 -3.89 1.29
CA ALA A 70 2.14 -3.72 -0.08
C ALA A 70 3.08 -4.87 -0.51
N GLY A 71 4.02 -5.25 0.35
CA GLY A 71 4.93 -6.37 0.08
C GLY A 71 4.20 -7.72 -0.04
N THR A 72 3.20 -7.97 0.80
CA THR A 72 2.40 -9.21 0.75
C THR A 72 1.63 -9.36 -0.55
N PHE A 73 1.14 -8.25 -1.12
CA PHE A 73 0.31 -8.24 -2.33
C PHE A 73 1.07 -7.89 -3.62
N GLY A 74 2.40 -7.88 -3.58
CA GLY A 74 3.24 -7.73 -4.78
C GLY A 74 3.51 -6.28 -5.22
N PHE A 75 3.10 -5.28 -4.44
CA PHE A 75 3.34 -3.86 -4.72
C PHE A 75 4.73 -3.44 -4.24
N ALA A 76 5.78 -3.98 -4.88
CA ALA A 76 7.16 -3.84 -4.39
C ALA A 76 7.63 -2.38 -4.25
N GLY A 77 7.35 -1.53 -5.24
CA GLY A 77 7.73 -0.12 -5.18
C GLY A 77 6.96 0.66 -4.11
N VAL A 78 5.66 0.39 -3.95
CA VAL A 78 4.85 0.95 -2.85
C VAL A 78 5.41 0.53 -1.48
N SER A 79 5.79 -0.75 -1.35
CA SER A 79 6.39 -1.28 -0.11
C SER A 79 7.69 -0.55 0.24
N GLU A 80 8.56 -0.34 -0.74
CA GLU A 80 9.84 0.35 -0.56
C GLU A 80 9.65 1.81 -0.14
N ARG A 81 8.77 2.56 -0.82
CA ARG A 81 8.47 3.95 -0.44
C ARG A 81 7.80 4.05 0.93
N ALA A 82 6.94 3.10 1.28
CA ALA A 82 6.34 3.04 2.60
C ALA A 82 7.38 2.78 3.71
N ARG A 83 8.44 2.01 3.44
CA ARG A 83 9.58 1.87 4.37
C ARG A 83 10.35 3.17 4.52
N GLN A 84 10.58 3.91 3.44
CA GLN A 84 11.22 5.24 3.53
C GLN A 84 10.44 6.19 4.44
N LEU A 85 9.10 6.17 4.32
CA LEU A 85 8.19 6.91 5.20
C LEU A 85 8.26 6.41 6.65
N GLU A 86 8.25 5.10 6.89
CA GLU A 86 8.38 4.50 8.22
C GLU A 86 9.64 5.01 8.92
N HIS A 87 10.79 4.97 8.25
CA HIS A 87 12.05 5.48 8.80
C HIS A 87 11.99 6.99 9.06
N PHE A 88 11.40 7.77 8.14
CA PHE A 88 11.21 9.20 8.36
C PHE A 88 10.42 9.49 9.64
N PHE A 89 9.28 8.81 9.86
CA PHE A 89 8.46 9.03 11.04
C PHE A 89 9.13 8.52 12.34
N ALA A 90 9.87 7.41 12.27
CA ALA A 90 10.62 6.87 13.40
C ALA A 90 11.76 7.82 13.84
N ASP A 91 12.54 8.32 12.88
CA ASP A 91 13.70 9.18 13.17
C ASP A 91 13.31 10.58 13.65
N THR A 92 12.16 11.07 13.20
CA THR A 92 11.72 12.45 13.48
C THR A 92 10.90 12.55 14.77
N ALA A 93 10.50 11.42 15.36
CA ALA A 93 9.60 11.37 16.50
C ALA A 93 10.02 12.31 17.66
N GLY A 94 9.24 13.37 17.87
CA GLY A 94 9.48 14.35 18.94
C GLY A 94 10.46 15.47 18.61
N THR A 95 10.81 15.65 17.33
CA THR A 95 11.63 16.76 16.83
C THR A 95 10.94 17.46 15.66
N THR A 96 11.34 18.70 15.36
CA THR A 96 10.91 19.39 14.15
C THR A 96 11.60 18.75 12.94
N PRO A 97 10.86 18.23 11.94
CA PRO A 97 11.45 17.66 10.74
C PRO A 97 12.30 18.69 10.01
N ASP A 98 13.46 18.24 9.54
CA ASP A 98 14.24 18.97 8.54
C ASP A 98 13.41 19.17 7.25
N PRO A 99 13.34 20.39 6.67
CA PRO A 99 12.54 20.67 5.49
C PRO A 99 12.88 19.83 4.26
N GLU A 100 14.15 19.47 4.06
CA GLU A 100 14.57 18.63 2.93
C GLU A 100 14.06 17.19 3.13
N ARG A 101 14.21 16.65 4.34
CA ARG A 101 13.65 15.34 4.70
C ARG A 101 12.12 15.30 4.56
N LEU A 102 11.42 16.36 4.98
CA LEU A 102 9.96 16.45 4.83
C LEU A 102 9.55 16.47 3.35
N THR A 103 10.31 17.19 2.51
CA THR A 103 10.08 17.23 1.06
C THR A 103 10.30 15.85 0.45
N ALA A 104 11.38 15.16 0.80
CA ALA A 104 11.66 13.81 0.34
C ALA A 104 10.55 12.81 0.75
N ALA A 105 10.05 12.91 1.99
CA ALA A 105 8.93 12.10 2.47
C ALA A 105 7.66 12.33 1.64
N ARG A 106 7.34 13.59 1.30
CA ARG A 106 6.18 13.92 0.44
C ARG A 106 6.33 13.32 -0.96
N VAL A 107 7.52 13.43 -1.56
CA VAL A 107 7.80 12.82 -2.88
C VAL A 107 7.61 11.30 -2.82
N ALA A 108 8.18 10.63 -1.81
CA ALA A 108 8.03 9.18 -1.66
C ALA A 108 6.55 8.75 -1.50
N LEU A 109 5.74 9.54 -0.79
CA LEU A 109 4.31 9.28 -0.65
C LEU A 109 3.56 9.43 -1.97
N GLU A 110 3.84 10.47 -2.74
CA GLU A 110 3.19 10.69 -4.04
C GLU A 110 3.60 9.61 -5.06
N GLU A 111 4.85 9.17 -5.06
CA GLU A 111 5.29 8.04 -5.88
C GLU A 111 4.60 6.72 -5.47
N ALA A 112 4.45 6.47 -4.16
CA ALA A 112 3.68 5.32 -3.67
C ALA A 112 2.21 5.38 -4.10
N SER A 113 1.60 6.58 -4.06
CA SER A 113 0.22 6.82 -4.49
C SER A 113 0.04 6.58 -5.98
N ALA A 114 0.93 7.14 -6.81
CA ALA A 114 0.90 6.97 -8.26
C ALA A 114 1.07 5.50 -8.65
N GLN A 115 2.04 4.80 -8.06
CA GLN A 115 2.28 3.40 -8.38
C GLN A 115 1.11 2.49 -7.97
N LEU A 116 0.52 2.70 -6.80
CA LEU A 116 -0.66 1.95 -6.36
C LEU A 116 -1.88 2.22 -7.27
N ALA A 117 -1.94 3.40 -7.89
CA ALA A 117 -2.96 3.79 -8.85
C ALA A 117 -2.70 3.20 -10.25
N ASP A 118 -1.47 3.17 -10.74
CA ASP A 118 -1.14 2.58 -12.05
C ASP A 118 -1.42 1.08 -12.08
N ASP A 119 -1.15 0.40 -10.96
CA ASP A 119 -1.50 -1.01 -10.84
C ASP A 119 -3.04 -1.25 -10.91
N LEU A 120 -3.91 -0.22 -10.81
CA LEU A 120 -5.36 -0.37 -11.02
C LEU A 120 -5.72 -0.60 -12.50
N GLN A 121 -4.84 -0.22 -13.42
CA GLN A 121 -5.14 -0.29 -14.86
C GLN A 121 -4.85 -1.67 -15.47
N LEU A 122 -4.22 -2.58 -14.72
CA LEU A 122 -3.85 -3.92 -15.21
C LEU A 122 -4.84 -5.02 -14.80
N ASP A 123 -5.85 -4.71 -13.98
CA ASP A 123 -6.94 -5.62 -13.62
C ASP A 123 -8.07 -5.53 -14.70
N TYR A 124 -7.80 -6.07 -15.90
CA TYR A 124 -8.78 -6.24 -17.00
C TYR A 124 -9.32 -7.68 -17.08
#